data_AF-A0A8T4EA12-F1
#
_entry.id   AF-A0A8T4EA12-F1
#
_cell.length_a   1.000
_cell.length_b   1.000
_cell.length_c   1.000
_cell.angle_alpha   90.00
_cell.angle_beta   90.00
_cell.angle_gamma   90.00
#
_symmetry.space_group_name_H-M   'P 1'
#
loop_
_entity.id
_entity.type
_entity.pdbx_description
1 polymer ?
#
loop_
_entity_poly.entity_id
_entity_poly.type
_entity_poly.pdbx_seq_one_letter_code
_entity_poly.pdbx_strand_id
1 'polypeptide(L)' 'MEVEDLKKVLLKGKNIDILLYLAEYSPKASRADITERFGKPALSGLKELKRLRLVEEENGFLQLTSKGIFQVEGLMAMVG' A
#
# COMPACT_ATOMS: atom_id res chain seq x y z
N MET A 1 -1.53 -10.19 -15.25
CA MET A 1 -1.50 -8.79 -14.77
C MET A 1 -0.15 -8.25 -15.21
N GLU A 2 -0.15 -7.38 -16.20
CA GLU A 2 1.08 -6.88 -16.82
C GLU A 2 1.73 -5.82 -15.92
N VAL A 3 3.06 -5.72 -15.98
CA VAL A 3 3.89 -4.84 -15.12
C VAL A 3 3.50 -3.36 -15.27
N GLU A 4 2.97 -2.97 -16.43
CA GLU A 4 2.56 -1.59 -16.71
C GLU A 4 1.34 -1.14 -15.89
N ASP A 5 0.41 -2.03 -15.59
CA ASP A 5 -0.78 -1.72 -14.79
C ASP A 5 -0.41 -1.46 -13.32
N LEU A 6 0.60 -2.18 -12.83
CA LEU A 6 1.07 -2.01 -11.46
C LEU A 6 1.74 -0.65 -11.25
N LYS A 7 2.63 -0.25 -12.16
CA LYS A 7 3.29 1.07 -12.10
C LYS A 7 2.28 2.21 -12.12
N LYS A 8 1.27 2.13 -12.98
CA LYS A 8 0.19 3.15 -13.06
C LYS A 8 -0.58 3.26 -11.74
N VAL A 9 -0.87 2.13 -11.08
CA VAL A 9 -1.57 2.15 -9.78
C VAL A 9 -0.67 2.65 -8.67
N LEU A 10 0.60 2.25 -8.63
CA LEU A 10 1.54 2.68 -7.58
C LEU A 10 1.79 4.20 -7.61
N LEU A 11 1.98 4.77 -8.81
CA LEU A 11 2.22 6.20 -9.00
C LEU A 11 0.95 7.06 -8.83
N LYS A 12 -0.22 6.44 -8.64
CA LYS A 12 -1.48 7.15 -8.50
C LYS A 12 -1.70 7.59 -7.05
N GLY A 13 -1.93 8.88 -6.86
CA GLY A 13 -2.36 9.45 -5.58
C GLY A 13 -1.35 9.19 -4.47
N LYS A 14 -1.75 8.43 -3.46
CA LYS A 14 -0.97 8.15 -2.24
C LYS A 14 -0.63 6.66 -2.08
N ASN A 15 -0.69 5.89 -3.17
CA ASN A 15 -0.56 4.43 -3.10
C ASN A 15 0.84 3.96 -2.68
N ILE A 16 1.90 4.57 -3.24
CA ILE A 16 3.28 4.31 -2.77
C ILE A 16 3.45 4.75 -1.32
N ASP A 17 2.97 5.94 -0.94
CA ASP A 17 3.10 6.46 0.42
C ASP A 17 2.41 5.54 1.45
N ILE A 18 1.23 4.99 1.11
CA ILE A 18 0.52 4.01 1.94
C ILE A 18 1.33 2.72 2.06
N LEU A 19 1.88 2.20 0.97
CA LEU A 19 2.67 0.95 1.00
C LEU A 19 3.94 1.09 1.83
N LEU A 20 4.65 2.22 1.71
CA LEU A 20 5.83 2.52 2.51
C LEU A 20 5.48 2.67 3.99
N TYR A 21 4.38 3.37 4.30
CA TYR A 21 3.88 3.48 5.67
C TYR A 21 3.52 2.12 6.26
N LEU A 22 2.86 1.25 5.50
CA LEU A 22 2.57 -0.10 5.97
C LEU A 22 3.86 -0.93 6.13
N ALA A 23 4.89 -0.73 5.30
CA ALA A 23 6.17 -1.42 5.50
C ALA A 23 6.85 -1.03 6.82
N GLU A 24 6.72 0.23 7.24
CA GLU A 24 7.33 0.74 8.47
C GLU A 24 6.49 0.45 9.73
N TYR A 25 5.16 0.41 9.62
CA TYR A 25 4.24 0.36 10.76
C TYR A 25 3.32 -0.88 10.82
N SER A 26 3.43 -1.83 9.88
CA SER A 26 2.64 -3.08 9.93
C SER A 26 3.10 -4.01 11.08
N PRO A 27 2.18 -4.77 11.72
CA PRO A 27 0.73 -4.84 11.49
C PRO A 27 -0.09 -3.93 12.42
N LYS A 28 0.33 -2.68 12.67
CA LYS A 28 -0.35 -1.78 13.63
C LYS A 28 -1.23 -0.71 12.99
N ALA A 29 -1.24 -0.59 11.67
CA ALA A 29 -1.97 0.46 10.98
C ALA A 29 -3.43 0.06 10.72
N SER A 30 -4.38 0.92 11.04
CA SER A 30 -5.81 0.78 10.73
C SER A 30 -6.22 1.67 9.56
N ARG A 31 -7.45 1.51 9.06
CA ARG A 31 -8.02 2.43 8.07
C ARG A 31 -8.15 3.88 8.60
N ALA A 32 -8.34 4.03 9.91
CA ALA A 32 -8.41 5.34 10.54
C ALA A 32 -7.05 6.04 10.43
N ASP A 33 -5.96 5.33 10.73
CA ASP A 33 -4.59 5.86 10.63
C ASP A 33 -4.25 6.29 9.20
N ILE A 34 -4.65 5.48 8.20
CA ILE A 34 -4.49 5.84 6.78
C ILE A 34 -5.26 7.13 6.44
N THR A 35 -6.48 7.27 6.94
CA THR A 35 -7.32 8.44 6.64
C THR A 35 -6.80 9.68 7.35
N GLU A 36 -6.33 9.55 8.58
CA GLU A 36 -5.73 10.63 9.35
C GLU A 36 -4.44 11.13 8.69
N ARG A 37 -3.58 10.21 8.26
CA ARG A 37 -2.27 10.55 7.68
C ARG A 37 -2.32 11.00 6.22
N PHE A 38 -3.17 10.39 5.40
CA PHE A 38 -3.18 10.61 3.94
C PHE A 38 -4.48 11.24 3.42
N GLY A 39 -5.45 11.49 4.31
CA GLY A 39 -6.75 12.06 3.98
C GLY A 39 -7.76 11.04 3.44
N LYS A 40 -9.03 11.44 3.41
CA LYS A 40 -10.14 10.60 2.90
C LYS A 40 -9.91 10.03 1.48
N PRO A 41 -9.31 10.75 0.52
CA PRO A 41 -9.06 10.20 -0.82
C PRO A 41 -8.17 8.95 -0.83
N ALA A 42 -7.32 8.78 0.18
CA ALA A 42 -6.42 7.63 0.33
C ALA A 42 -7.17 6.29 0.44
N LEU A 43 -8.43 6.29 0.89
CA LEU A 43 -9.25 5.09 0.97
C LEU A 43 -9.54 4.47 -0.40
N SER A 44 -9.64 5.29 -1.47
CA SER A 44 -9.77 4.76 -2.83
C SER A 44 -8.48 4.05 -3.25
N GLY A 45 -7.33 4.61 -2.89
CA GLY A 45 -6.04 4.02 -3.11
C GLY A 45 -5.88 2.69 -2.38
N LEU A 46 -6.23 2.66 -1.09
CA LEU A 46 -6.24 1.45 -0.27
C LEU A 46 -7.13 0.36 -0.89
N LYS A 47 -8.31 0.72 -1.41
CA LYS A 47 -9.19 -0.24 -2.10
C LYS A 47 -8.53 -0.83 -3.36
N GLU A 48 -7.82 -0.02 -4.14
CA GLU A 48 -7.05 -0.49 -5.29
C GLU A 48 -5.90 -1.42 -4.88
N LEU A 49 -5.14 -1.05 -3.84
CA LEU A 49 -4.04 -1.87 -3.29
C LEU A 49 -4.54 -3.24 -2.78
N LYS A 50 -5.70 -3.27 -2.11
CA LYS A 50 -6.36 -4.52 -1.71
C LYS A 50 -6.80 -5.35 -2.91
N ARG A 51 -7.40 -4.72 -3.94
CA ARG A 51 -7.80 -5.40 -5.18
C ARG A 51 -6.61 -6.07 -5.88
N LEU A 52 -5.44 -5.43 -5.85
CA LEU A 52 -4.21 -5.97 -6.43
C LEU A 52 -3.50 -7.02 -5.54
N ARG A 53 -4.06 -7.32 -4.36
CA ARG A 53 -3.46 -8.17 -3.33
C ARG A 53 -2.06 -7.70 -2.93
N LEU A 54 -1.91 -6.40 -2.72
CA LEU A 54 -0.68 -5.81 -2.15
C LEU A 54 -0.86 -5.58 -0.65
N VAL A 55 -2.05 -5.16 -0.25
CA VAL A 55 -2.47 -4.96 1.13
C VAL A 55 -3.61 -5.91 1.45
N GLU A 56 -3.63 -6.41 2.67
CA GLU A 56 -4.77 -7.14 3.23
C GLU A 56 -5.17 -6.54 4.57
N GLU A 57 -6.31 -6.98 5.08
CA GLU A 57 -6.85 -6.50 6.35
C GLU A 57 -7.24 -7.70 7.20
N GLU A 58 -6.64 -7.80 8.38
CA GLU A 58 -6.81 -8.89 9.33
C GLU A 58 -7.08 -8.28 10.71
N ASN A 59 -8.16 -8.72 11.37
CA ASN A 59 -8.57 -8.20 12.68
C ASN A 59 -8.70 -6.66 12.77
N GLY A 60 -9.03 -6.00 11.66
CA GLY A 60 -9.16 -4.53 11.58
C GLY A 60 -7.85 -3.78 11.35
N PHE A 61 -6.72 -4.50 11.24
CA PHE A 61 -5.41 -3.95 10.93
C PHE A 61 -5.03 -4.24 9.48
N LEU A 62 -4.33 -3.30 8.88
CA LEU A 62 -3.81 -3.35 7.52
C LEU A 62 -2.38 -3.87 7.56
N GLN A 63 -2.08 -4.81 6.67
CA GLN A 63 -0.74 -5.35 6.51
C GLN A 63 -0.38 -5.55 5.05
N LEU A 64 0.92 -5.52 4.76
CA LEU A 64 1.40 -5.89 3.44
C LEU A 64 1.31 -7.40 3.28
N THR A 65 0.75 -7.84 2.16
CA THR A 65 0.88 -9.23 1.71
C THR A 65 2.34 -9.50 1.30
N SER A 66 2.73 -10.77 1.14
CA SER A 66 4.06 -11.12 0.59
C SER A 66 4.33 -10.46 -0.77
N LYS A 67 3.29 -10.34 -1.60
CA LYS A 67 3.38 -9.63 -2.89
C LYS A 67 3.59 -8.13 -2.68
N GLY A 68 2.91 -7.52 -1.71
CA GLY A 68 3.10 -6.11 -1.34
C GLY A 68 4.53 -5.83 -0.88
N ILE A 69 5.06 -6.67 0.02
CA ILE A 69 6.42 -6.59 0.53
C ILE A 69 7.42 -6.63 -0.62
N PHE A 70 7.34 -7.64 -1.49
CA PHE A 70 8.24 -7.78 -2.65
C PHE A 70 8.25 -6.52 -3.55
N GLN A 71 7.08 -5.91 -3.77
CA GLN A 71 7.00 -4.69 -4.58
C GLN A 71 7.61 -3.47 -3.87
N VAL A 72 7.41 -3.34 -2.56
CA VAL A 72 8.01 -2.25 -1.77
C VAL A 72 9.53 -2.39 -1.72
N GLU A 73 10.04 -3.59 -1.47
CA GLU A 73 11.49 -3.86 -1.50
C GLU A 73 12.10 -3.54 -2.87
N GLY A 74 11.43 -3.95 -3.95
CA GLY A 74 11.85 -3.61 -5.31
C GLY A 74 11.89 -2.11 -5.57
N LEU A 75 10.93 -1.34 -5.04
CA LEU A 75 10.95 0.13 -5.12
C LEU A 75 12.10 0.74 -4.33
N MET A 76 12.35 0.28 -3.09
CA MET A 76 13.43 0.79 -2.26
C MET A 76 14.81 0.53 -2.88
N ALA A 77 15.01 -0.65 -3.48
CA ALA A 77 16.26 -1.01 -4.15
C ALA A 77 16.56 -0.17 -5.40
N MET A 78 15.58 0.52 -5.98
CA MET A 78 15.78 1.41 -7.14
C MET A 78 16.15 2.85 -6.74
N VAL A 79 15.96 3.20 -5.47
CA VAL A 79 16.21 4.55 -4.93
C VAL A 79 17.49 4.59 -4.07
N GLY A 80 17.93 3.43 -3.57
CA GLY A 80 19.17 3.24 -2.78
C GLY A 80 20.43 3.05 -3.60
#